data_AF-A0A956Z1H2-F1
#
_entry.id   AF-A0A956Z1H2-F1
#
_cell.length_a   1.000
_cell.length_b   1.000
_cell.length_c   1.000
_cell.angle_alpha   90.00
_cell.angle_beta   90.00
_cell.angle_gamma   90.00
#
_symmetry.space_group_name_H-M   'P 1'
#
loop_
_entity.id
_entity.type
_entity.pdbx_description
1 polymer ?
#
loop_
_entity_poly.entity_id
_entity_poly.type
_entity_poly.pdbx_seq_one_letter_code
_entity_poly.pdbx_strand_id
1 'polypeptide(L)'
;MTLRSKLVLWYSGLLGGILILFGGALYGVTRWALINTVDTTLIETVDVVLQNSGAYIRAQFGAPTEVRMRLPELDLFRAPGVFVQVWELGDQHTLAGQTNNLSTYAAPLDQSILSQIANESATQTGDILTDSLINSGSYRVLTRPFSYMSGRFAVQAATSLETINKASRELIVIIAGGMAVAMIGSVAMALAFSRRALTPIDRVAQAASRIAATDDLKTRLEYDGPMDEIGRMNSVFNHMMDR
;
A
#
# COMPACT_ATOMS: atom_id res chain seq x y z
N MET A 1 23.79 29.23 15.80
CA MET A 1 23.95 27.89 15.19
C MET A 1 25.17 27.90 14.30
N THR A 2 26.04 26.88 14.38
CA THR A 2 27.22 26.79 13.50
C THR A 2 26.79 26.39 12.09
N LEU A 3 27.56 26.77 11.06
CA LEU A 3 27.28 26.40 9.67
C LEU A 3 27.10 24.86 9.52
N ARG A 4 27.89 24.12 10.32
CA ARG A 4 27.89 22.66 10.43
C ARG A 4 26.53 22.10 10.83
N SER A 5 25.91 22.63 11.89
CA SER A 5 24.60 22.13 12.36
C SER A 5 23.49 22.42 11.36
N LYS A 6 23.59 23.55 10.65
CA LYS A 6 22.62 23.93 9.62
C LYS A 6 22.64 22.95 8.45
N LEU A 7 23.83 22.57 7.96
CA LEU A 7 23.98 21.57 6.89
C LEU A 7 23.44 20.19 7.30
N VAL A 8 23.81 19.70 8.49
CA VAL A 8 23.32 18.40 9.00
C VAL A 8 21.80 18.37 9.05
N LEU A 9 21.18 19.45 9.54
CA LEU A 9 19.73 19.56 9.69
C LEU A 9 19.01 19.60 8.33
N TRP A 10 19.54 20.36 7.36
CA TRP A 10 18.98 20.42 6.00
C TRP A 10 19.07 19.06 5.29
N TYR A 11 20.24 18.40 5.30
CA TYR A 11 20.40 17.11 4.63
C TYR A 11 19.59 15.99 5.30
N SER A 12 19.57 15.95 6.63
CA SER A 12 18.77 14.94 7.35
C SER A 12 17.27 15.19 7.19
N GLY A 13 16.84 16.46 7.16
CA GLY A 13 15.45 16.84 6.89
C GLY A 13 15.02 16.46 5.47
N LEU A 14 15.86 16.73 4.47
CA LEU A 14 15.62 16.33 3.08
C LEU A 14 15.49 14.81 2.95
N LEU A 15 16.44 14.06 3.54
CA LEU A 15 16.39 12.60 3.54
C LEU A 15 15.13 12.08 4.24
N GLY A 16 14.79 12.63 5.41
CA GLY A 16 13.58 12.26 6.14
C GLY A 16 12.31 12.48 5.31
N GLY A 17 12.22 13.61 4.59
CA GLY A 17 11.13 13.89 3.66
C GLY A 17 11.04 12.87 2.52
N ILE A 18 12.18 12.55 1.89
CA ILE A 18 12.26 11.54 0.82
C ILE A 18 11.82 10.16 1.34
N LEU A 19 12.27 9.77 2.53
CA LEU A 19 11.94 8.48 3.14
C LEU A 19 10.44 8.36 3.47
N ILE A 20 9.84 9.42 4.00
CA ILE A 20 8.39 9.45 4.28
C ILE A 20 7.59 9.33 2.98
N LEU A 21 7.97 10.09 1.95
CA LEU A 21 7.32 10.04 0.64
C LEU A 21 7.45 8.63 0.03
N PHE A 22 8.67 8.09 0.00
CA PHE A 22 8.94 6.78 -0.56
C PHE A 22 8.24 5.66 0.21
N GLY A 23 8.29 5.68 1.54
CA GLY A 23 7.62 4.70 2.39
C GLY A 23 6.10 4.75 2.25
N GLY A 24 5.52 5.96 2.20
CA GLY A 24 4.09 6.15 1.95
C GLY A 24 3.66 5.65 0.56
N ALA A 25 4.43 5.98 -0.48
CA ALA A 25 4.18 5.50 -1.84
C ALA A 25 4.28 3.96 -1.93
N LEU A 26 5.33 3.37 -1.36
CA LEU A 26 5.53 1.92 -1.33
C LEU A 26 4.37 1.21 -0.63
N TYR A 27 3.96 1.70 0.54
CA TYR A 27 2.80 1.18 1.27
C TYR A 27 1.51 1.28 0.44
N GLY A 28 1.23 2.46 -0.12
CA GLY A 28 0.02 2.73 -0.89
C GLY A 28 -0.07 1.85 -2.14
N VAL A 29 1.00 1.79 -2.94
CA VAL A 29 1.06 0.97 -4.16
C VAL A 29 0.91 -0.51 -3.83
N THR A 30 1.59 -1.00 -2.79
CA THR A 30 1.50 -2.42 -2.38
C THR A 30 0.07 -2.76 -1.94
N ARG A 31 -0.53 -1.94 -1.08
CA ARG A 31 -1.91 -2.17 -0.60
C ARG A 31 -2.91 -2.11 -1.75
N TRP A 32 -2.75 -1.15 -2.65
CA TRP A 32 -3.58 -1.03 -3.85
C TRP A 32 -3.46 -2.27 -4.74
N ALA A 33 -2.24 -2.74 -5.03
CA ALA A 33 -2.01 -3.93 -5.85
C ALA A 33 -2.62 -5.20 -5.22
N LEU A 34 -2.52 -5.36 -3.90
CA LEU A 34 -3.13 -6.48 -3.19
C LEU A 34 -4.67 -6.47 -3.26
N ILE A 35 -5.29 -5.30 -3.07
CA ILE A 35 -6.75 -5.16 -3.16
C ILE A 35 -7.22 -5.42 -4.60
N ASN A 36 -6.52 -4.87 -5.60
CA ASN A 36 -6.85 -5.12 -7.01
C ASN A 36 -6.73 -6.61 -7.38
N THR A 37 -5.74 -7.31 -6.81
CA THR A 37 -5.59 -8.76 -7.01
C THR A 37 -6.77 -9.51 -6.41
N VAL A 38 -7.21 -9.13 -5.21
CA VAL A 38 -8.42 -9.68 -4.59
C VAL A 38 -9.66 -9.42 -5.44
N ASP A 39 -9.87 -8.18 -5.87
CA ASP A 39 -11.03 -7.80 -6.67
C ASP A 39 -11.10 -8.60 -7.97
N THR A 40 -9.97 -8.73 -8.65
CA THR A 40 -9.86 -9.55 -9.87
C THR A 40 -10.17 -11.02 -9.57
N THR A 41 -9.65 -11.56 -8.47
CA THR A 41 -9.91 -12.95 -8.07
C THR A 41 -11.39 -13.19 -7.77
N LEU A 42 -12.07 -12.25 -7.11
CA LEU A 42 -13.49 -12.34 -6.82
C LEU A 42 -14.32 -12.31 -8.11
N ILE A 43 -14.00 -11.40 -9.02
CA ILE A 43 -14.65 -11.27 -10.34
C ILE A 43 -14.51 -12.57 -11.14
N GLU A 44 -13.28 -13.07 -11.29
CA GLU A 44 -13.00 -14.33 -11.99
C GLU A 44 -13.71 -15.51 -11.34
N THR A 45 -13.76 -15.56 -10.01
CA THR A 45 -14.48 -16.62 -9.28
C THR A 45 -15.97 -16.58 -9.60
N VAL A 46 -16.59 -15.40 -9.56
CA VAL A 46 -18.01 -15.25 -9.90
C VAL A 46 -18.27 -15.57 -11.37
N ASP A 47 -17.40 -15.17 -12.29
CA ASP A 47 -17.49 -15.53 -13.71
C ASP A 47 -17.50 -17.05 -13.89
N VAL A 48 -16.60 -17.77 -13.24
CA VAL A 48 -16.53 -19.23 -13.31
C VAL A 48 -17.76 -19.89 -12.67
N VAL A 49 -18.25 -19.37 -11.54
CA VAL A 49 -19.49 -19.86 -10.90
C VAL A 49 -20.68 -19.70 -11.83
N LEU A 50 -20.84 -18.53 -12.46
CA LEU A 50 -21.95 -18.25 -13.35
C LEU A 50 -21.86 -19.05 -14.65
N GLN A 51 -20.68 -19.15 -15.27
CA GLN A 51 -20.49 -19.92 -16.52
C GLN A 51 -20.71 -21.42 -16.34
N ASN A 52 -20.37 -21.98 -15.18
CA ASN A 52 -20.57 -23.40 -14.88
C ASN A 52 -21.88 -23.70 -14.13
N SER A 53 -22.69 -22.68 -13.86
CA SER A 53 -24.04 -22.87 -13.32
C SER A 53 -25.01 -23.31 -14.42
N GLY A 54 -25.87 -24.27 -14.11
CA GLY A 54 -26.90 -24.76 -15.04
C GLY A 54 -28.20 -25.02 -14.31
N ALA A 55 -29.35 -24.76 -14.94
CA ALA A 55 -30.63 -25.12 -14.35
C ALA A 55 -31.01 -26.56 -14.63
N TYR A 56 -31.65 -27.17 -13.63
CA TYR A 56 -32.32 -28.45 -13.76
C TYR A 56 -33.74 -28.28 -13.26
N ILE A 57 -34.68 -28.83 -14.01
CA ILE A 57 -36.09 -28.79 -13.67
C ILE A 57 -36.36 -29.96 -12.75
N ARG A 58 -36.70 -29.70 -11.48
CA ARG A 58 -37.21 -30.75 -10.58
C ARG A 58 -38.73 -30.84 -10.76
N ALA A 59 -39.16 -31.55 -11.79
CA ALA A 59 -40.57 -31.88 -11.95
C ALA A 59 -40.94 -32.95 -10.91
N GLN A 60 -41.67 -32.56 -9.86
CA GLN A 60 -42.23 -33.47 -8.88
C GLN A 60 -43.72 -33.65 -9.20
N PHE A 61 -44.14 -34.88 -9.48
CA PHE A 61 -45.53 -35.20 -9.81
C PHE A 61 -46.46 -34.68 -8.69
N GLY A 62 -47.38 -33.76 -9.04
CA GLY A 62 -48.35 -33.18 -8.10
C GLY A 62 -47.94 -31.89 -7.39
N ALA A 63 -46.74 -31.34 -7.65
CA ALA A 63 -46.28 -30.05 -7.14
C ALA A 63 -46.02 -29.05 -8.30
N PRO A 64 -46.03 -27.73 -8.04
CA PRO A 64 -45.58 -26.75 -9.03
C PRO A 64 -44.17 -27.08 -9.52
N THR A 65 -43.90 -26.83 -10.81
CA THR A 65 -42.56 -26.99 -11.36
C THR A 65 -41.63 -25.95 -10.73
N GLU A 66 -40.79 -26.36 -9.79
CA GLU A 66 -39.77 -25.48 -9.20
C GLU A 66 -38.51 -25.49 -10.08
N VAL A 67 -38.16 -24.32 -10.61
CA VAL A 67 -36.89 -24.11 -11.30
C VAL A 67 -35.84 -23.86 -10.21
N ARG A 68 -34.98 -24.84 -9.93
CA ARG A 68 -33.83 -24.65 -9.03
C ARG A 68 -32.54 -24.57 -9.84
N MET A 69 -31.67 -23.66 -9.43
CA MET A 69 -30.34 -23.55 -9.99
C MET A 69 -29.45 -24.65 -9.43
N ARG A 70 -28.75 -25.42 -10.29
CA ARG A 70 -27.62 -26.24 -9.83
C ARG A 70 -26.40 -25.37 -9.90
N LEU A 71 -25.89 -25.02 -8.74
CA LEU A 71 -24.56 -24.45 -8.65
C LEU A 71 -23.55 -25.57 -8.91
N PRO A 72 -22.40 -25.27 -9.54
CA PRO A 72 -21.27 -26.19 -9.55
C PRO A 72 -20.89 -26.52 -8.09
N GLU A 73 -20.15 -27.61 -7.87
CA GLU A 73 -19.62 -27.88 -6.53
C GLU A 73 -18.75 -26.70 -6.09
N LEU A 74 -19.28 -25.90 -5.17
CA LEU A 74 -18.65 -24.69 -4.65
C LEU A 74 -17.38 -25.04 -3.83
N ASP A 75 -17.10 -26.32 -3.61
CA ASP A 75 -15.87 -26.86 -3.02
C ASP A 75 -14.71 -27.08 -4.02
N LEU A 76 -14.96 -27.05 -5.34
CA LEU A 76 -13.93 -27.27 -6.36
C LEU A 76 -13.04 -26.03 -6.61
N PHE A 77 -13.35 -24.90 -5.99
CA PHE A 77 -12.59 -23.66 -6.12
C PHE A 77 -11.33 -23.71 -5.25
N ARG A 78 -10.22 -24.14 -5.85
CA ARG A 78 -8.84 -24.16 -5.28
C ARG A 78 -8.28 -22.78 -4.89
N ALA A 79 -9.09 -21.75 -4.72
CA ALA A 79 -8.68 -20.49 -4.12
C ALA A 79 -8.93 -20.59 -2.61
N PRO A 80 -7.95 -21.05 -1.80
CA PRO A 80 -8.12 -21.10 -0.35
C PRO A 80 -8.53 -19.72 0.17
N GLY A 81 -9.71 -19.63 0.80
CA GLY A 81 -10.20 -18.42 1.45
C GLY A 81 -11.23 -17.58 0.69
N VAL A 82 -11.72 -18.03 -0.48
CA VAL A 82 -12.87 -17.39 -1.15
C VAL A 82 -14.16 -18.12 -0.78
N PHE A 83 -15.16 -17.36 -0.33
CA PHE A 83 -16.47 -17.83 0.07
C PHE A 83 -17.50 -17.36 -0.95
N VAL A 84 -18.46 -18.20 -1.32
CA VAL A 84 -19.48 -17.86 -2.31
C VAL A 84 -20.86 -18.23 -1.78
N GLN A 85 -21.82 -17.33 -1.93
CA GLN A 85 -23.24 -17.51 -1.67
C GLN A 85 -24.04 -17.08 -2.89
N VAL A 86 -25.18 -17.73 -3.11
CA VAL A 86 -26.14 -17.31 -4.13
C VAL A 86 -27.50 -17.15 -3.49
N TRP A 87 -28.09 -16.00 -3.75
CA TRP A 87 -29.34 -15.54 -3.18
C TRP A 87 -30.39 -15.42 -4.28
N GLU A 88 -31.56 -15.98 -4.05
CA GLU A 88 -32.75 -15.72 -4.86
C GLU A 88 -33.43 -14.45 -4.33
N LEU A 89 -33.61 -13.47 -5.22
CA LEU A 89 -34.16 -12.15 -4.93
C LEU A 89 -35.68 -12.19 -5.16
N GLY A 90 -36.45 -12.30 -4.07
CA GLY A 90 -37.91 -12.12 -4.04
C GLY A 90 -38.35 -11.30 -2.83
N ASP A 91 -39.62 -11.38 -2.45
CA ASP A 91 -40.19 -10.69 -1.26
C ASP A 91 -39.42 -11.05 0.03
N GLN A 92 -38.96 -12.29 0.12
CA GLN A 92 -37.95 -12.71 1.08
C GLN A 92 -36.76 -13.27 0.31
N HIS A 93 -35.58 -12.71 0.51
CA HIS A 93 -34.37 -13.22 -0.11
C HIS A 93 -34.04 -14.59 0.49
N THR A 94 -33.96 -15.62 -0.34
CA THR A 94 -33.66 -16.99 0.12
C THR A 94 -32.30 -17.44 -0.36
N LEU A 95 -31.59 -18.18 0.49
CA LEU A 95 -30.28 -18.71 0.13
C LEU A 95 -30.45 -19.91 -0.82
N ALA A 96 -30.05 -19.74 -2.07
CA ALA A 96 -30.13 -20.77 -3.10
C ALA A 96 -28.95 -21.76 -3.03
N GLY A 97 -27.79 -21.31 -2.54
CA GLY A 97 -26.62 -22.17 -2.32
C GLY A 97 -25.43 -21.42 -1.72
N GLN A 98 -24.48 -22.18 -1.15
CA GLN A 98 -23.25 -21.63 -0.57
C GLN A 98 -22.11 -22.64 -0.58
N THR A 99 -20.87 -22.16 -0.43
CA THR A 99 -19.69 -23.01 -0.21
C THR A 99 -19.79 -23.77 1.12
N ASN A 100 -19.20 -24.96 1.23
CA ASN A 100 -19.26 -25.77 2.46
C ASN A 100 -18.56 -25.09 3.64
N ASN A 101 -17.54 -24.26 3.37
CA ASN A 101 -16.83 -23.47 4.38
C ASN A 101 -17.72 -22.40 5.05
N LEU A 102 -18.91 -22.11 4.51
CA LEU A 102 -19.92 -21.21 5.05
C LEU A 102 -21.11 -21.94 5.70
N SER A 103 -21.06 -23.26 5.89
CA SER A 103 -22.22 -24.05 6.36
C SER A 103 -22.88 -23.52 7.64
N THR A 104 -22.12 -22.85 8.50
CA THR A 104 -22.57 -22.30 9.78
C THR A 104 -22.99 -20.81 9.70
N TYR A 105 -22.74 -20.13 8.58
CA TYR A 105 -23.07 -18.72 8.36
C TYR A 105 -24.08 -18.56 7.22
N ALA A 106 -25.35 -18.44 7.58
CA ALA A 106 -26.47 -18.38 6.63
C ALA A 106 -26.94 -16.95 6.30
N ALA A 107 -26.31 -15.91 6.86
CA ALA A 107 -26.63 -14.53 6.54
C ALA A 107 -25.90 -14.08 5.26
N PRO A 108 -26.42 -13.06 4.54
CA PRO A 108 -25.71 -12.48 3.40
C PRO A 108 -24.35 -11.90 3.81
N LEU A 109 -23.34 -12.08 2.95
CA LEU A 109 -22.00 -11.51 3.14
C LEU A 109 -22.04 -9.97 3.13
N ASP A 110 -22.99 -9.41 2.38
CA ASP A 110 -23.34 -7.99 2.43
C ASP A 110 -24.87 -7.81 2.33
N GLN A 111 -25.51 -7.62 3.48
CA GLN A 111 -26.96 -7.42 3.58
C GLN A 111 -27.41 -6.10 2.96
N SER A 112 -26.57 -5.06 3.02
CA SER A 112 -26.91 -3.72 2.56
C SER A 112 -27.00 -3.68 1.04
N ILE A 113 -26.01 -4.25 0.36
CA ILE A 113 -26.00 -4.34 -1.10
C ILE A 113 -27.04 -5.33 -1.62
N LEU A 114 -27.24 -6.46 -0.92
CA LEU A 114 -28.26 -7.43 -1.33
C LEU A 114 -29.67 -6.80 -1.34
N SER A 115 -30.01 -6.06 -0.28
CA SER A 115 -31.30 -5.37 -0.19
C SER A 115 -31.42 -4.19 -1.16
N GLN A 116 -30.33 -3.47 -1.42
CA GLN A 116 -30.29 -2.43 -2.45
C GLN A 116 -30.63 -3.01 -3.83
N ILE A 117 -29.94 -4.08 -4.24
CA ILE A 117 -30.15 -4.75 -5.54
C ILE A 117 -31.58 -5.28 -5.66
N ALA A 118 -32.13 -5.84 -4.58
CA ALA A 118 -33.50 -6.38 -4.59
C ALA A 118 -34.54 -5.29 -4.87
N ASN A 119 -34.39 -4.13 -4.21
CA ASN A 119 -35.31 -3.00 -4.31
C ASN A 119 -35.15 -2.21 -5.60
N GLU A 120 -33.98 -2.28 -6.24
CA GLU A 120 -33.75 -1.62 -7.51
C GLU A 120 -34.40 -2.39 -8.68
N SER A 121 -35.08 -1.65 -9.55
CA SER A 121 -35.74 -2.17 -10.75
C SER A 121 -34.70 -2.58 -11.78
N ALA A 122 -34.33 -3.87 -11.79
CA ALA A 122 -33.73 -4.67 -12.88
C ALA A 122 -32.52 -4.12 -13.70
N THR A 123 -32.00 -2.92 -13.42
CA THR A 123 -31.11 -2.22 -14.35
C THR A 123 -29.65 -2.18 -13.89
N GLN A 124 -29.35 -2.46 -12.63
CA GLN A 124 -27.97 -2.69 -12.19
C GLN A 124 -27.55 -4.11 -12.56
N THR A 125 -26.74 -4.22 -13.61
CA THR A 125 -26.08 -5.46 -14.06
C THR A 125 -24.58 -5.46 -13.75
N GLY A 126 -24.12 -4.48 -12.98
CA GLY A 126 -22.71 -4.26 -12.69
C GLY A 126 -22.23 -4.97 -11.43
N ASP A 127 -20.92 -5.16 -11.38
CA ASP A 127 -20.20 -5.67 -10.22
C ASP A 127 -20.15 -4.60 -9.13
N ILE A 128 -20.54 -4.99 -7.90
CA ILE A 128 -20.47 -4.11 -6.75
C ILE A 128 -19.46 -4.70 -5.76
N LEU A 129 -18.33 -4.02 -5.60
CA LEU A 129 -17.27 -4.38 -4.66
C LEU A 129 -17.37 -3.53 -3.39
N THR A 130 -17.51 -4.16 -2.24
CA THR A 130 -17.63 -3.51 -0.93
C THR A 130 -16.73 -4.15 0.12
N ASP A 131 -16.45 -3.40 1.18
CA ASP A 131 -15.80 -3.93 2.37
C ASP A 131 -16.87 -4.16 3.45
N SER A 132 -17.00 -5.41 3.91
CA SER A 132 -17.99 -5.82 4.91
C SER A 132 -17.31 -6.36 6.17
N LEU A 133 -17.97 -6.18 7.30
CA LEU A 133 -17.54 -6.72 8.60
C LEU A 133 -18.38 -7.93 8.95
N ILE A 134 -17.76 -9.11 8.91
CA ILE A 134 -18.41 -10.41 9.17
C ILE A 134 -17.76 -11.02 10.41
N ASN A 135 -18.53 -11.21 11.48
CA ASN A 135 -18.05 -11.77 12.76
C ASN A 135 -16.78 -11.08 13.30
N SER A 136 -16.68 -9.75 13.16
CA SER A 136 -15.51 -8.91 13.50
C SER A 136 -14.29 -9.03 12.57
N GLY A 137 -14.34 -9.89 11.55
CA GLY A 137 -13.34 -9.92 10.47
C GLY A 137 -13.70 -8.95 9.34
N SER A 138 -12.70 -8.37 8.70
CA SER A 138 -12.89 -7.52 7.51
C SER A 138 -12.80 -8.36 6.24
N TYR A 139 -13.80 -8.24 5.39
CA TYR A 139 -13.91 -8.98 4.14
C TYR A 139 -14.11 -8.03 2.98
N ARG A 140 -13.48 -8.37 1.85
CA ARG A 140 -13.82 -7.78 0.55
C ARG A 140 -14.91 -8.64 -0.07
N VAL A 141 -16.03 -8.04 -0.43
CA VAL A 141 -17.23 -8.71 -0.95
C VAL A 141 -17.52 -8.18 -2.35
N LEU A 142 -17.65 -9.08 -3.31
CA LEU A 142 -18.23 -8.81 -4.62
C LEU A 142 -19.68 -9.28 -4.59
N THR A 143 -20.61 -8.39 -4.93
CA THR A 143 -22.01 -8.75 -5.22
C THR A 143 -22.29 -8.52 -6.69
N ARG A 144 -22.75 -9.56 -7.39
CA ARG A 144 -23.16 -9.48 -8.79
C ARG A 144 -24.61 -9.94 -8.93
N PRO A 145 -25.53 -9.05 -9.32
CA PRO A 145 -26.88 -9.45 -9.71
C PRO A 145 -26.87 -10.15 -11.05
N PHE A 146 -27.74 -11.14 -11.21
CA PHE A 146 -27.97 -11.79 -12.49
C PHE A 146 -29.42 -12.28 -12.58
N SER A 147 -29.94 -12.34 -13.79
CA SER A 147 -31.27 -12.87 -14.06
C SER A 147 -31.13 -14.22 -14.73
N TYR A 148 -31.93 -15.18 -14.28
CA TYR A 148 -31.97 -16.51 -14.86
C TYR A 148 -33.42 -16.95 -15.04
N MET A 149 -33.81 -17.21 -16.30
CA MET A 149 -35.21 -17.40 -16.68
C MET A 149 -36.10 -16.23 -16.21
N SER A 150 -37.10 -16.49 -15.36
CA SER A 150 -37.97 -15.49 -14.74
C SER A 150 -37.55 -15.08 -13.33
N GLY A 151 -36.48 -15.66 -12.79
CA GLY A 151 -35.97 -15.40 -11.45
C GLY A 151 -34.86 -14.37 -11.43
N ARG A 152 -34.80 -13.57 -10.36
CA ARG A 152 -33.68 -12.66 -10.07
C ARG A 152 -32.80 -13.30 -9.01
N PHE A 153 -31.50 -13.29 -9.23
CA PHE A 153 -30.52 -13.85 -8.31
C PHE A 153 -29.37 -12.87 -8.08
N ALA A 154 -28.62 -13.07 -6.99
CA ALA A 154 -27.36 -12.40 -6.75
C ALA A 154 -26.32 -13.41 -6.28
N VAL A 155 -25.12 -13.34 -6.86
CA VAL A 155 -23.95 -14.06 -6.35
C VAL A 155 -23.17 -13.10 -5.46
N GLN A 156 -22.84 -13.54 -4.25
CA GLN A 156 -21.90 -12.87 -3.37
C GLN A 156 -20.65 -13.72 -3.23
N ALA A 157 -19.49 -13.15 -3.54
CA ALA A 157 -18.20 -13.76 -3.29
C ALA A 157 -17.41 -12.90 -2.30
N ALA A 158 -16.79 -13.49 -1.29
CA ALA A 158 -16.00 -12.76 -0.31
C ALA A 158 -14.65 -13.41 -0.02
N THR A 159 -13.66 -12.58 0.33
CA THR A 159 -12.38 -13.05 0.86
C THR A 159 -11.94 -12.21 2.05
N SER A 160 -11.21 -12.84 2.97
CA SER A 160 -10.72 -12.17 4.17
C SER A 160 -9.60 -11.17 3.84
N LEU A 161 -9.75 -9.93 4.30
CA LEU A 161 -8.72 -8.90 4.23
C LEU A 161 -7.74 -8.98 5.41
N GLU A 162 -7.91 -9.92 6.35
CA GLU A 162 -7.06 -10.01 7.54
C GLU A 162 -5.59 -10.24 7.19
N THR A 163 -5.30 -11.15 6.25
CA THR A 163 -3.92 -11.42 5.81
C THR A 163 -3.30 -10.19 5.17
N ILE A 164 -4.07 -9.43 4.36
CA ILE A 164 -3.61 -8.19 3.73
C ILE A 164 -3.39 -7.10 4.78
N ASN A 165 -4.29 -6.98 5.75
CA ASN A 165 -4.18 -6.01 6.83
C ASN A 165 -3.00 -6.32 7.76
N LYS A 166 -2.74 -7.61 8.03
CA LYS A 166 -1.57 -8.06 8.78
C LYS A 166 -0.27 -7.77 8.03
N ALA A 167 -0.18 -8.16 6.77
CA ALA A 167 0.97 -7.88 5.91
C ALA A 167 1.23 -6.37 5.78
N SER A 168 0.16 -5.56 5.63
CA SER A 168 0.23 -4.10 5.61
C SER A 168 0.84 -3.53 6.90
N ARG A 169 0.44 -4.09 8.06
CA ARG A 169 0.94 -3.66 9.37
C ARG A 169 2.41 -4.03 9.56
N GLU A 170 2.79 -5.24 9.18
CA GLU A 170 4.19 -5.69 9.21
C GLU A 170 5.07 -4.84 8.27
N LEU A 171 4.56 -4.51 7.07
CA LEU A 171 5.23 -3.62 6.14
C LEU A 171 5.47 -2.23 6.73
N ILE A 172 4.49 -1.64 7.42
CA ILE A 172 4.66 -0.36 8.12
C ILE A 172 5.78 -0.46 9.17
N VAL A 173 5.84 -1.55 9.94
CA VAL A 173 6.89 -1.77 10.95
C VAL A 173 8.27 -1.86 10.29
N ILE A 174 8.38 -2.60 9.18
CA ILE A 174 9.63 -2.72 8.40
C ILE A 174 10.05 -1.36 7.84
N ILE A 175 9.12 -0.61 7.24
CA ILE A 175 9.38 0.74 6.71
C ILE A 175 9.83 1.66 7.85
N ALA A 176 9.12 1.68 8.98
CA ALA A 176 9.47 2.51 10.13
C ALA A 176 10.85 2.15 10.71
N GLY A 177 11.15 0.86 10.85
CA GLY A 177 12.47 0.38 11.30
C GLY A 177 13.57 0.77 10.32
N GLY A 178 13.35 0.59 9.02
CA GLY A 178 14.28 1.00 7.97
C GLY A 178 14.52 2.50 7.95
N MET A 179 13.47 3.31 8.10
CA MET A 179 13.58 4.77 8.23
C MET A 179 14.38 5.18 9.45
N ALA A 180 14.16 4.54 10.61
CA ALA A 180 14.91 4.83 11.83
C ALA A 180 16.42 4.53 11.64
N VAL A 181 16.75 3.38 11.07
CA VAL A 181 18.15 3.01 10.77
C VAL A 181 18.78 3.99 9.77
N ALA A 182 18.07 4.34 8.69
CA ALA A 182 18.54 5.29 7.70
C ALA A 182 18.78 6.69 8.29
N MET A 183 17.90 7.16 9.17
CA MET A 183 18.05 8.44 9.86
C MET A 183 19.26 8.45 10.80
N ILE A 184 19.45 7.39 11.59
CA ILE A 184 20.63 7.25 12.47
C ILE A 184 21.92 7.23 11.62
N GLY A 185 21.92 6.45 10.54
CA GLY A 185 23.04 6.38 9.60
C GLY A 185 23.35 7.74 8.96
N SER A 186 22.32 8.49 8.55
CA SER A 186 22.46 9.84 8.00
C SER A 186 23.09 10.80 8.99
N VAL A 187 22.64 10.81 10.24
CA VAL A 187 23.22 11.68 11.27
C VAL A 187 24.69 11.31 11.52
N ALA A 188 24.99 10.01 11.66
CA ALA A 188 26.36 9.54 11.84
C ALA A 188 27.27 9.94 10.66
N MET A 189 26.79 9.76 9.43
CA MET A 189 27.53 10.11 8.22
C MET A 189 27.73 11.62 8.09
N ALA A 190 26.70 12.41 8.39
CA ALA A 190 26.76 13.86 8.35
C ALA A 190 27.76 14.42 9.39
N LEU A 191 27.83 13.83 10.59
CA LEU A 191 28.83 14.17 11.59
C LEU A 191 30.25 13.80 11.14
N ALA A 192 30.44 12.62 10.54
CA ALA A 192 31.73 12.18 10.03
C ALA A 192 32.24 13.07 8.87
N PHE A 193 31.38 13.39 7.92
CA PHE A 193 31.69 14.31 6.81
C PHE A 193 31.97 15.73 7.30
N SER A 194 31.16 16.23 8.23
CA SER A 194 31.36 17.54 8.84
C SER A 194 32.75 17.67 9.47
N ARG A 195 33.23 16.62 10.15
CA ARG A 195 34.60 16.59 10.70
C ARG A 195 35.67 16.62 9.60
N ARG A 196 35.53 15.85 8.52
CA ARG A 196 36.56 15.78 7.46
C ARG A 196 36.58 17.00 6.54
N ALA A 197 35.41 17.47 6.10
CA ALA A 197 35.32 18.53 5.09
C ALA A 197 35.54 19.94 5.67
N LEU A 198 35.13 20.19 6.93
CA LEU A 198 35.18 21.55 7.50
C LEU A 198 36.44 21.82 8.33
N THR A 199 37.21 20.79 8.70
CA THR A 199 38.46 20.99 9.45
C THR A 199 39.54 21.73 8.65
N PRO A 200 39.78 21.44 7.35
CA PRO A 200 40.74 22.22 6.55
C PRO A 200 40.31 23.68 6.38
N ILE A 201 39.01 23.92 6.20
CA ILE A 201 38.43 25.27 6.08
C ILE A 201 38.68 26.09 7.35
N ASP A 202 38.42 25.52 8.53
CA ASP A 202 38.65 26.21 9.80
C ASP A 202 40.14 26.52 10.02
N ARG A 203 41.05 25.64 9.59
CA ARG A 203 42.50 25.89 9.67
C ARG A 203 42.92 27.06 8.79
N VAL A 204 42.46 27.09 7.54
CA VAL A 204 42.72 28.19 6.59
C VAL A 204 42.13 29.49 7.12
N ALA A 205 40.90 29.48 7.63
CA ALA A 205 40.26 30.66 8.22
C ALA A 205 41.02 31.19 9.45
N GLN A 206 41.48 30.30 10.35
CA GLN A 206 42.29 30.70 11.50
C GLN A 206 43.67 31.24 11.10
N ALA A 207 44.33 30.62 10.12
CA ALA A 207 45.63 31.08 9.62
C ALA A 207 45.51 32.48 9.01
N ALA A 208 44.51 32.70 8.13
CA ALA A 208 44.22 34.01 7.56
C ALA A 208 43.89 35.05 8.65
N SER A 209 43.09 34.69 9.66
CA SER A 209 42.76 35.59 10.78
C SER A 209 43.98 35.98 11.62
N ARG A 210 44.94 35.08 11.83
CA ARG A 210 46.18 35.40 12.56
C ARG A 210 47.05 36.36 11.78
N ILE A 211 47.24 36.10 10.48
CA ILE A 211 48.03 36.96 9.59
C ILE A 211 47.43 38.39 9.58
N ALA A 212 46.11 38.51 9.40
CA ALA A 212 45.44 39.81 9.44
C ALA A 212 45.56 40.53 10.79
N ALA A 213 45.59 39.79 11.91
CA ALA A 213 45.72 40.38 13.24
C ALA A 213 47.15 40.80 13.60
N THR A 214 48.18 40.25 12.93
CA THR A 214 49.59 40.56 13.17
C THR A 214 50.19 41.50 12.12
N ASP A 215 49.41 41.87 11.09
CA ASP A 215 49.83 42.68 9.94
C ASP A 215 51.07 42.11 9.21
N ASP A 216 51.32 40.81 9.38
CA ASP A 216 52.48 40.12 8.83
C ASP A 216 52.15 39.49 7.47
N LEU A 217 52.00 40.36 6.46
CA LEU A 217 51.64 40.01 5.09
C LEU A 217 52.70 39.16 4.35
N LYS A 218 53.88 38.95 4.97
CA LYS A 218 54.95 38.11 4.40
C LYS A 218 54.70 36.62 4.65
N THR A 219 53.89 36.29 5.65
CA THR A 219 53.57 34.90 5.98
C THR A 219 52.53 34.36 5.00
N ARG A 220 52.90 33.31 4.24
CA ARG A 220 52.03 32.64 3.28
C ARG A 220 51.14 31.62 3.99
N LEU A 221 49.94 31.40 3.47
CA LEU A 221 49.12 30.28 3.93
C LEU A 221 49.66 28.97 3.35
N GLU A 222 50.13 28.09 4.21
CA GLU A 222 50.53 26.73 3.87
C GLU A 222 49.29 25.82 3.81
N TYR A 223 49.14 25.10 2.70
CA TYR A 223 48.10 24.10 2.52
C TYR A 223 48.70 22.86 1.87
N ASP A 224 48.77 21.77 2.63
CA ASP A 224 49.38 20.49 2.24
C ASP A 224 48.33 19.50 1.67
N GLY A 225 47.26 20.03 1.08
CA GLY A 225 46.18 19.23 0.51
C GLY A 225 46.20 19.18 -1.02
N PRO A 226 45.35 18.34 -1.65
CA PRO A 226 45.21 18.27 -3.10
C PRO A 226 44.76 19.61 -3.69
N MET A 227 45.01 19.84 -4.98
CA MET A 227 44.66 21.09 -5.67
C MET A 227 43.16 21.18 -6.02
N ASP A 228 42.33 21.11 -4.99
CA ASP A 228 40.86 21.21 -5.01
C ASP A 228 40.41 22.69 -4.86
N GLU A 229 39.13 22.92 -4.54
CA GLU A 229 38.59 24.27 -4.31
C GLU A 229 39.33 25.03 -3.20
N ILE A 230 39.78 24.34 -2.15
CA ILE A 230 40.52 24.94 -1.03
C ILE A 230 41.95 25.29 -1.46
N GLY A 231 42.61 24.38 -2.19
CA GLY A 231 43.94 24.64 -2.77
C GLY A 231 43.93 25.84 -3.73
N ARG A 232 42.90 25.94 -4.59
CA ARG A 232 42.70 27.11 -5.47
C ARG A 232 42.50 28.39 -4.67
N MET A 233 41.62 28.39 -3.67
CA MET A 233 41.39 29.57 -2.83
C MET A 233 42.68 30.02 -2.14
N ASN A 234 43.47 29.08 -1.62
CA ASN A 234 44.74 29.38 -0.99
C ASN A 234 45.74 30.02 -1.98
N SER A 235 45.83 29.49 -3.20
CA SER A 235 46.69 30.06 -4.25
C SER A 235 46.31 31.50 -4.62
N VAL A 236 45.02 31.78 -4.75
CA VAL A 236 44.51 33.13 -5.06
C VAL A 236 44.81 34.09 -3.91
N PHE A 237 44.61 33.65 -2.67
CA PHE A 237 44.91 34.46 -1.49
C PHE A 237 46.40 34.81 -1.40
N ASN A 238 47.27 33.81 -1.55
CA ASN A 238 48.72 34.01 -1.55
C ASN A 238 49.16 34.94 -2.70
N HIS A 239 48.52 34.87 -3.87
CA HIS A 239 48.83 35.77 -4.99
C HIS A 239 48.39 37.22 -4.73
N MET A 240 47.28 37.45 -4.02
CA MET A 240 46.88 38.81 -3.62
C MET A 240 47.84 39.44 -2.60
N MET A 241 48.45 38.64 -1.71
CA MET A 241 49.47 39.08 -0.75
C MET A 241 50.88 39.24 -1.34
N ASP A 242 51.07 38.92 -2.61
CA ASP A 242 52.34 39.09 -3.33
C ASP A 242 52.46 40.49 -3.98
N ARG A 243 51.36 41.27 -3.92
CA ARG A 243 51.27 42.65 -4.39
C ARG A 243 51.38 43.63 -3.23
#